data_AF-A0A8K0MY86-F1
#
_entry.id   AF-A0A8K0MY86-F1
#
_cell.length_a   1.000
_cell.length_b   1.000
_cell.length_c   1.000
_cell.angle_alpha   90.00
_cell.angle_beta   90.00
_cell.angle_gamma   90.00
#
_symmetry.space_group_name_H-M   'P 1'
#
loop_
_entity.id
_entity.type
_entity.pdbx_description
1 polymer ?
#
loop_
_entity_poly.entity_id
_entity_poly.type
_entity_poly.pdbx_seq_one_letter_code
_entity_poly.pdbx_strand_id
1 'polypeptide(L)'
;MGRITTKADIFSFGVILMELITGRKAIDTTQSEESRHLATWFRRMHLNKDAFQKAIDPNIILDEETFKSIKIVADLACHCTMREPHQRPDMAYAVNVLSSLAEIWKPTDVDSDDDYGIDLETPLAEVLKKWQEYAESSQMDEPISLPYIPNFENSQSSIATRPRGFAETFTSANAR
;
A
#
# COMPACT_ATOMS: atom_id res chain seq x y z
N MET A 1 19.59 16.38 -5.13
CA MET A 1 19.42 15.76 -3.79
C MET A 1 18.13 16.25 -3.19
N GLY A 2 17.17 15.34 -2.95
CA GLY A 2 15.89 15.69 -2.33
C GLY A 2 16.11 16.14 -0.89
N ARG A 3 15.59 17.30 -0.51
CA ARG A 3 15.57 17.75 0.89
C ARG A 3 14.35 17.14 1.56
N ILE A 4 14.58 16.36 2.60
CA ILE A 4 13.51 15.88 3.49
C ILE A 4 12.95 17.11 4.21
N THR A 5 11.67 17.42 3.98
CA THR A 5 10.98 18.54 4.60
C THR A 5 9.52 18.18 4.78
N THR A 6 8.88 18.69 5.83
CA THR A 6 7.44 18.52 6.05
C THR A 6 6.62 18.96 4.83
N LYS A 7 7.05 20.03 4.14
CA LYS A 7 6.36 20.51 2.93
C LYS A 7 6.54 19.55 1.73
N ALA A 8 7.61 18.78 1.67
CA ALA A 8 7.76 17.71 0.67
C ALA A 8 6.80 16.55 0.99
N ASP A 9 6.65 16.18 2.26
CA ASP A 9 5.69 15.15 2.69
C ASP A 9 4.25 15.57 2.38
N ILE A 10 3.89 16.84 2.63
CA ILE A 10 2.59 17.40 2.26
C ILE A 10 2.33 17.31 0.75
N PHE A 11 3.36 17.55 -0.07
CA PHE A 11 3.22 17.42 -1.52
C PHE A 11 2.93 15.97 -1.91
N SER A 12 3.72 15.03 -1.40
CA SER A 12 3.53 13.60 -1.65
C SER A 12 2.16 13.14 -1.19
N PHE A 13 1.71 13.59 -0.01
CA PHE A 13 0.36 13.34 0.50
C PHE A 13 -0.73 13.83 -0.48
N GLY A 14 -0.59 15.06 -1.00
CA GLY A 14 -1.50 15.57 -2.02
C GLY A 14 -1.52 14.73 -3.30
N VAL A 15 -0.38 14.18 -3.72
CA VAL A 15 -0.32 13.24 -4.85
C VAL A 15 -1.07 11.96 -4.54
N ILE A 16 -0.90 11.37 -3.34
CA ILE A 16 -1.65 10.18 -2.91
C ILE A 16 -3.16 10.44 -2.97
N LEU A 17 -3.63 11.61 -2.49
CA LEU A 17 -5.04 11.96 -2.58
C LEU A 17 -5.54 11.98 -4.05
N MET A 18 -4.72 12.48 -4.99
CA MET A 18 -5.06 12.43 -6.42
C MET A 18 -5.07 11.00 -6.97
N GLU A 19 -4.15 10.14 -6.54
CA GLU A 19 -4.14 8.72 -6.92
C GLU A 19 -5.43 8.04 -6.44
N LEU A 20 -5.84 8.29 -5.19
CA LEU A 20 -7.07 7.73 -4.62
C LEU A 20 -8.34 8.21 -5.36
N ILE A 21 -8.40 9.48 -5.73
CA ILE A 21 -9.56 10.02 -6.47
C ILE A 21 -9.66 9.43 -7.87
N THR A 22 -8.54 9.15 -8.52
CA THR A 22 -8.49 8.85 -9.98
C THR A 22 -8.21 7.39 -10.31
N GLY A 23 -7.71 6.60 -9.35
CA GLY A 23 -7.22 5.24 -9.59
C GLY A 23 -5.95 5.20 -10.47
N ARG A 24 -5.31 6.34 -10.74
CA ARG A 24 -4.12 6.44 -11.60
C ARG A 24 -2.84 6.49 -10.77
N LYS A 25 -1.72 6.07 -11.38
CA LYS A 25 -0.39 6.18 -10.78
C LYS A 25 0.13 7.62 -10.86
N ALA A 26 0.89 8.04 -9.84
CA ALA A 26 1.55 9.34 -9.77
C ALA A 26 2.42 9.65 -10.99
N ILE A 27 3.09 8.61 -11.51
CA ILE A 27 3.84 8.63 -12.77
C ILE A 27 3.32 7.50 -13.64
N ASP A 28 2.69 7.86 -14.76
CA ASP A 28 2.10 6.93 -15.71
C ASP A 28 2.86 6.97 -17.03
N THR A 29 3.80 6.03 -17.21
CA THR A 29 4.69 5.98 -18.38
C THR A 29 3.99 5.54 -19.66
N THR A 30 2.73 5.10 -19.58
CA THR A 30 1.94 4.70 -20.75
C THR A 30 1.28 5.90 -21.44
N GLN A 31 1.23 7.04 -20.75
CA GLN A 31 0.60 8.27 -21.22
C GLN A 31 1.58 9.19 -21.93
N SER A 32 1.04 10.17 -22.65
CA SER A 32 1.84 11.25 -23.24
C SER A 32 2.60 12.04 -22.18
N GLU A 33 3.70 12.69 -22.56
CA GLU A 33 4.52 13.50 -21.64
C GLU A 33 3.70 14.55 -20.86
N GLU A 34 2.65 15.10 -21.46
CA GLU A 34 1.75 16.07 -20.82
C GLU A 34 0.89 15.47 -19.70
N SER A 35 0.58 14.17 -19.78
CA SER A 35 -0.31 13.45 -18.86
C SER A 35 0.40 12.42 -17.98
N ARG A 36 1.72 12.31 -18.14
CA ARG A 36 2.61 11.39 -17.42
C ARG A 36 2.66 11.69 -15.93
N HIS A 37 2.68 12.97 -15.56
CA HIS A 37 2.70 13.42 -14.17
C HIS A 37 1.29 13.70 -13.67
N LEU A 38 0.80 12.88 -12.74
CA LEU A 38 -0.57 12.96 -12.26
C LEU A 38 -0.94 14.35 -11.72
N ALA A 39 -0.08 14.97 -10.92
CA ALA A 39 -0.37 16.27 -10.31
C ALA A 39 -0.61 17.39 -11.36
N THR A 40 0.15 17.39 -12.45
CA THR A 40 0.00 18.37 -13.53
C THR A 40 -1.28 18.12 -14.31
N TRP A 41 -1.54 16.85 -14.63
CA TRP A 41 -2.76 16.44 -15.35
C TRP A 41 -4.02 16.70 -14.52
N PHE A 42 -4.02 16.31 -13.24
CA PHE A 42 -5.16 16.42 -12.34
C PHE A 42 -5.64 17.86 -12.21
N ARG A 43 -4.71 18.81 -12.06
CA ARG A 43 -5.03 20.24 -12.01
C ARG A 43 -5.75 20.73 -13.25
N ARG A 44 -5.33 20.27 -14.45
CA ARG A 44 -6.00 20.63 -15.70
C ARG A 44 -7.44 20.10 -15.72
N MET A 45 -7.64 18.86 -15.29
CA MET A 45 -8.97 18.24 -15.24
C MET A 45 -9.87 18.93 -14.20
N HIS A 46 -9.32 19.29 -13.04
CA HIS A 46 -10.03 19.92 -11.94
C HIS A 46 -10.62 21.31 -12.27
N LEU A 47 -10.07 22.02 -13.26
CA LEU A 47 -10.58 23.33 -13.69
C LEU A 47 -11.95 23.28 -14.38
N ASN A 48 -12.33 22.13 -14.94
CA ASN A 48 -13.59 21.96 -15.65
C ASN A 48 -14.41 20.85 -14.98
N LYS A 49 -15.63 21.16 -14.56
CA LYS A 49 -16.48 20.22 -13.81
C LYS A 49 -16.72 18.91 -14.56
N ASP A 50 -17.03 18.97 -15.85
CA ASP A 50 -17.34 17.78 -16.66
C ASP A 50 -16.09 16.94 -16.92
N ALA A 51 -14.94 17.60 -17.11
CA ALA A 51 -13.65 16.93 -17.23
C ALA A 51 -13.25 16.27 -15.91
N PHE A 52 -13.41 16.96 -14.79
CA PHE A 52 -13.12 16.46 -13.46
C PHE A 52 -13.97 15.23 -13.12
N GLN A 53 -15.27 15.26 -13.41
CA GLN A 53 -16.15 14.12 -13.16
C GLN A 53 -15.72 12.88 -13.96
N LYS A 54 -15.19 13.06 -15.17
CA LYS A 54 -14.63 11.96 -15.98
C LYS A 54 -13.24 11.49 -15.51
N ALA A 55 -12.56 12.27 -14.68
CA ALA A 55 -11.26 11.94 -14.14
C ALA A 55 -11.35 11.11 -12.84
N ILE A 56 -12.52 11.07 -12.20
CA ILE A 56 -12.77 10.27 -11.00
C ILE A 56 -12.75 8.79 -11.38
N ASP A 57 -12.18 7.95 -10.50
CA ASP A 57 -12.14 6.50 -10.66
C ASP A 57 -13.56 5.94 -10.91
N PRO A 58 -13.80 5.21 -12.01
CA PRO A 58 -15.10 4.66 -12.35
C PRO A 58 -15.63 3.62 -11.34
N ASN A 59 -14.77 3.08 -10.47
CA ASN A 59 -15.17 2.17 -9.41
C ASN A 59 -15.80 2.89 -8.20
N ILE A 60 -15.69 4.22 -8.14
CA ILE A 60 -16.32 5.01 -7.08
C ILE A 60 -17.78 5.26 -7.46
N ILE A 61 -18.71 4.87 -6.58
CA ILE A 61 -20.14 5.15 -6.74
C ILE A 61 -20.35 6.65 -6.56
N LEU A 62 -20.71 7.35 -7.64
CA LEU A 62 -20.86 8.80 -7.67
C LEU A 62 -22.31 9.21 -7.48
N ASP A 63 -22.71 9.42 -6.22
CA ASP A 63 -23.90 10.20 -5.88
C ASP A 63 -23.54 11.69 -5.61
N GLU A 64 -24.56 12.52 -5.32
CA GLU A 64 -24.38 13.95 -5.14
C GLU A 64 -23.54 14.29 -3.88
N GLU A 65 -23.68 13.51 -2.81
CA GLU A 65 -22.96 13.71 -1.55
C GLU A 65 -21.49 13.31 -1.69
N THR A 66 -21.25 12.13 -2.24
CA THR A 66 -19.93 11.58 -2.53
C THR A 66 -19.17 12.52 -3.48
N PHE A 67 -19.83 13.04 -4.53
CA PHE A 67 -19.20 14.00 -5.43
C PHE A 67 -18.81 15.31 -4.72
N LYS A 68 -19.63 15.81 -3.79
CA LYS A 68 -19.27 16.99 -2.97
C LYS A 68 -18.05 16.70 -2.10
N SER A 69 -18.00 15.55 -1.43
CA SER A 69 -16.86 15.13 -0.61
C SER A 69 -15.59 14.99 -1.44
N ILE A 70 -15.65 14.33 -2.61
CA ILE A 70 -14.52 14.19 -3.54
C ILE A 70 -14.00 15.55 -3.99
N LYS A 71 -14.90 16.51 -4.27
CA LYS A 71 -14.50 17.86 -4.65
C LYS A 71 -13.69 18.56 -3.54
N ILE A 72 -14.11 18.43 -2.29
CA ILE A 72 -13.38 18.99 -1.14
C ILE A 72 -11.98 18.35 -1.03
N VAL A 73 -11.89 17.03 -1.18
CA VAL A 73 -10.60 16.32 -1.17
C VAL A 73 -9.72 16.74 -2.36
N ALA A 74 -10.31 16.96 -3.54
CA ALA A 74 -9.61 17.40 -4.73
C ALA A 74 -9.05 18.83 -4.61
N ASP A 75 -9.84 19.74 -4.03
CA ASP A 75 -9.40 21.10 -3.69
C ASP A 75 -8.20 21.04 -2.73
N LEU A 76 -8.30 20.25 -1.66
CA LEU A 76 -7.21 20.04 -0.72
C LEU A 76 -5.95 19.49 -1.40
N ALA A 77 -6.09 18.45 -2.24
CA ALA A 77 -5.00 17.86 -2.98
C ALA A 77 -4.31 18.88 -3.91
N CYS A 78 -5.07 19.74 -4.58
CA CYS A 78 -4.54 20.81 -5.41
C CYS A 78 -3.67 21.79 -4.61
N HIS A 79 -4.10 22.17 -3.40
CA HIS A 79 -3.34 23.02 -2.48
C HIS A 79 -2.08 22.31 -1.91
N CYS A 80 -2.19 21.04 -1.52
CA CYS A 80 -1.05 20.24 -1.04
C CYS A 80 0.06 20.13 -2.10
N THR A 81 -0.30 20.07 -3.38
CA THR A 81 0.64 19.90 -4.48
C THR A 81 1.19 21.23 -5.04
N MET A 82 0.96 22.38 -4.39
CA MET A 82 1.44 23.69 -4.92
C MET A 82 2.94 23.69 -5.21
N ARG A 83 3.34 24.37 -6.28
CA ARG A 83 4.74 24.38 -6.74
C ARG A 83 5.62 24.98 -5.65
N GLU A 84 5.20 26.11 -5.09
CA GLU A 84 5.86 26.80 -4.00
C GLU A 84 5.53 26.16 -2.63
N PRO A 85 6.52 25.70 -1.85
CA PRO A 85 6.28 25.03 -0.57
C PRO A 85 5.49 25.84 0.46
N HIS A 86 5.62 27.17 0.46
CA HIS A 86 4.93 28.04 1.41
C HIS A 86 3.44 28.23 1.09
N GLN A 87 2.99 27.87 -0.13
CA GLN A 87 1.57 27.89 -0.50
C GLN A 87 0.86 26.59 -0.14
N ARG A 88 1.60 25.55 0.25
CA ARG A 88 1.03 24.30 0.70
C ARG A 88 0.50 24.49 2.12
N PRO A 89 -0.68 23.94 2.47
CA PRO A 89 -1.21 24.00 3.82
C PRO A 89 -0.29 23.26 4.79
N ASP A 90 -0.54 23.40 6.09
CA ASP A 90 0.08 22.55 7.10
C ASP A 90 -0.70 21.23 7.23
N MET A 91 -0.02 20.16 7.67
CA MET A 91 -0.68 18.86 7.81
C MET A 91 -1.88 18.90 8.77
N ALA A 92 -1.82 19.73 9.82
CA ALA A 92 -2.94 19.93 10.73
C ALA A 92 -4.20 20.45 10.01
N TYR A 93 -4.03 21.36 9.04
CA TYR A 93 -5.13 21.86 8.22
C TYR A 93 -5.68 20.75 7.31
N ALA A 94 -4.81 19.98 6.67
CA ALA A 94 -5.22 18.86 5.81
C ALA A 94 -6.03 17.82 6.60
N VAL A 95 -5.56 17.46 7.80
CA VAL A 95 -6.30 16.55 8.70
C VAL A 95 -7.65 17.14 9.09
N ASN A 96 -7.70 18.42 9.49
CA ASN A 96 -8.98 19.05 9.86
C ASN A 96 -10.02 19.02 8.73
N VAL A 97 -9.61 19.26 7.49
CA VAL A 97 -10.50 19.14 6.33
C VAL A 97 -10.99 17.71 6.16
N LEU A 98 -10.09 16.73 6.17
CA LEU A 98 -10.45 15.32 5.93
C LEU A 98 -11.27 14.71 7.07
N SER A 99 -10.99 15.06 8.32
CA SER A 99 -11.75 14.60 9.48
C SER A 99 -13.20 15.03 9.47
N SER A 100 -13.56 16.10 8.76
CA SER A 100 -14.96 16.52 8.59
C SER A 100 -15.73 15.65 7.58
N LEU A 101 -15.02 14.86 6.77
CA LEU A 101 -15.59 14.02 5.71
C LEU A 101 -15.57 12.53 6.06
N ALA A 102 -14.72 12.13 7.00
CA ALA A 102 -14.59 10.74 7.42
C ALA A 102 -15.46 10.46 8.64
N GLU A 103 -16.25 9.39 8.59
CA GLU A 103 -16.69 8.75 9.82
C GLU A 103 -15.44 8.22 10.56
N ILE A 104 -15.45 8.28 11.89
CA ILE A 104 -14.33 7.82 12.70
C ILE A 104 -14.04 6.37 12.33
N TRP A 105 -12.93 6.14 11.63
CA TRP A 105 -12.43 4.80 11.39
C TRP A 105 -12.22 4.14 12.75
N LYS A 106 -13.02 3.12 13.03
CA LYS A 106 -12.76 2.20 14.12
C LYS A 106 -11.95 1.07 13.51
N PRO A 107 -10.80 0.69 14.08
CA PRO A 107 -10.19 -0.59 13.75
C PRO A 107 -11.29 -1.63 13.82
N THR A 108 -11.40 -2.47 12.79
CA THR A 108 -12.21 -3.67 12.88
C THR A 108 -11.72 -4.39 14.12
N ASP A 109 -12.58 -4.52 15.14
CA ASP A 109 -12.28 -5.41 16.26
C ASP A 109 -11.97 -6.74 15.60
N VAL A 110 -10.75 -7.24 15.80
CA VAL A 110 -10.39 -8.59 15.34
C VAL A 110 -11.40 -9.51 16.01
N ASP A 111 -12.37 -10.02 15.23
CA ASP A 111 -13.32 -11.01 15.71
C ASP A 111 -12.48 -12.14 16.30
N SER A 112 -12.65 -12.38 17.60
CA SER A 112 -11.92 -13.40 18.37
C SER A 112 -12.19 -14.83 17.89
N ASP A 113 -13.00 -14.98 16.85
CA ASP A 113 -13.46 -16.26 16.31
C ASP A 113 -12.65 -16.71 15.08
N ASP A 114 -11.78 -15.85 14.52
CA ASP A 114 -10.70 -16.31 13.63
C ASP A 114 -9.54 -16.83 14.50
N ASP A 115 -9.77 -18.02 15.07
CA ASP A 115 -8.73 -18.93 15.56
C ASP A 115 -7.77 -19.20 14.39
N TYR A 116 -6.79 -18.31 14.20
CA TYR A 116 -5.52 -18.71 13.61
C TYR A 116 -5.05 -19.83 14.53
N GLY A 117 -5.17 -21.10 14.10
CA GLY A 117 -4.93 -22.32 14.88
C GLY A 117 -3.49 -22.51 15.38
N ILE A 118 -2.83 -21.42 15.72
CA ILE A 118 -1.59 -21.30 16.45
C ILE A 118 -2.01 -21.03 17.90
N ASP A 119 -2.16 -22.12 18.65
CA ASP A 119 -2.32 -22.08 20.09
C ASP A 119 -1.10 -21.39 20.74
N LEU A 120 -1.28 -20.14 21.15
CA LEU A 120 -0.25 -19.32 21.80
C LEU A 120 0.11 -19.85 23.21
N GLU A 121 -0.67 -20.77 23.79
CA GLU A 121 -0.34 -21.40 25.07
C GLU A 121 0.70 -22.51 24.92
N THR A 122 0.90 -23.05 23.72
CA THR A 122 1.97 -24.03 23.48
C THR A 122 3.34 -23.35 23.36
N PRO A 123 4.31 -23.70 24.22
CA PRO A 123 5.67 -23.17 24.10
C PRO A 123 6.25 -23.50 22.72
N LEU A 124 6.94 -22.54 22.10
CA LEU A 124 7.52 -22.66 20.76
C LEU A 124 8.37 -23.95 20.58
N ALA A 125 9.02 -24.42 21.64
CA ALA A 125 9.80 -25.65 21.62
C ALA A 125 8.95 -26.90 21.33
N GLU A 126 7.73 -26.94 21.85
CA GLU A 126 6.80 -28.05 21.71
C GLU A 126 6.16 -28.06 20.31
N VAL A 127 5.86 -26.86 19.80
CA VAL A 127 5.45 -26.66 18.40
C VAL A 127 6.54 -27.19 17.47
N LEU A 128 7.79 -26.75 17.64
CA LEU A 128 8.92 -27.17 16.80
C LEU A 128 9.10 -28.69 16.77
N LYS A 129 8.97 -29.35 17.94
CA LYS A 129 9.11 -30.80 18.07
C LYS A 129 8.03 -31.54 17.27
N LYS A 130 6.78 -31.06 17.34
CA LYS A 130 5.67 -31.60 16.55
C LYS A 130 5.97 -31.55 15.05
N TRP A 131 6.44 -30.40 14.54
CA TRP A 131 6.79 -30.26 13.11
C TRP A 131 7.90 -31.21 12.66
N GLN A 132 8.89 -31.47 13.52
CA GLN A 132 9.96 -32.44 13.24
C GLN A 132 9.41 -33.88 13.18
N GLU A 133 8.55 -34.25 14.13
CA GLU A 133 7.91 -35.57 14.15
C GLU A 133 7.02 -35.80 12.90
N TYR A 134 6.26 -34.80 12.46
CA TYR A 134 5.47 -34.86 11.23
C TYR A 134 6.33 -34.95 9.95
N ALA A 135 7.47 -34.27 9.92
CA ALA A 135 8.41 -34.33 8.81
C ALA A 135 9.10 -35.71 8.70
N GLU A 136 9.30 -36.38 9.84
CA GLU A 136 9.90 -37.71 9.90
C GLU A 136 8.88 -38.85 9.68
N SER A 137 7.58 -38.60 9.86
CA SER A 137 6.53 -39.63 9.75
C SER A 137 5.95 -39.81 8.33
N SER A 138 6.43 -39.10 7.32
CA SER A 138 5.86 -39.17 5.96
C SER A 138 6.42 -40.34 5.14
N GLN A 139 5.83 -41.53 5.32
CA GLN A 139 5.83 -42.60 4.32
C GLN A 139 4.37 -43.02 4.03
N MET A 140 3.80 -42.39 2.99
CA MET A 140 2.55 -42.60 2.21
C MET A 140 1.38 -43.42 2.82
N ASP A 141 0.20 -42.78 2.99
CA ASP A 141 -1.05 -42.97 2.20
C ASP A 141 -2.28 -42.24 2.88
N GLU A 142 -3.08 -41.54 2.05
CA GLU A 142 -4.26 -40.63 2.25
C GLU A 142 -5.46 -41.13 3.12
N PRO A 143 -6.57 -40.36 3.34
CA PRO A 143 -6.78 -38.90 3.50
C PRO A 143 -7.74 -38.52 4.65
N ILE A 144 -7.45 -37.52 5.50
CA ILE A 144 -8.53 -36.80 6.25
C ILE A 144 -8.17 -35.30 6.46
N SER A 145 -8.99 -34.44 5.85
CA SER A 145 -9.32 -33.02 6.09
C SER A 145 -8.30 -32.11 6.83
N LEU A 146 -7.34 -31.55 6.09
CA LEU A 146 -6.65 -30.31 6.46
C LEU A 146 -7.51 -29.09 6.07
N PRO A 147 -7.43 -27.97 6.82
CA PRO A 147 -7.90 -26.68 6.33
C PRO A 147 -7.07 -26.30 5.09
N TYR A 148 -7.78 -25.83 4.08
CA TYR A 148 -7.28 -25.48 2.76
C TYR A 148 -6.07 -24.53 2.85
N ILE A 149 -4.86 -25.06 2.67
CA ILE A 149 -3.67 -24.23 2.40
C ILE A 149 -3.74 -23.85 0.92
N PRO A 150 -3.76 -22.55 0.56
CA PRO A 150 -3.74 -22.15 -0.83
C PRO A 150 -2.44 -22.65 -1.46
N ASN A 151 -2.62 -23.48 -2.48
CA ASN A 151 -1.55 -24.08 -3.27
C ASN A 151 -0.77 -22.97 -3.99
N PHE A 152 0.43 -22.63 -3.49
CA PHE A 152 1.38 -21.75 -4.18
C PHE A 152 2.43 -22.59 -4.92
N GLU A 153 1.99 -23.48 -5.80
CA GLU A 153 2.88 -23.96 -6.86
C GLU A 153 3.02 -22.87 -7.92
N ASN A 154 4.03 -22.02 -7.74
CA ASN A 154 5.17 -21.94 -8.64
C ASN A 154 5.97 -20.66 -8.32
N SER A 155 6.82 -20.73 -7.30
CA SER A 155 8.02 -19.91 -7.30
C SER A 155 9.21 -20.86 -7.36
N GLN A 156 9.73 -21.04 -8.57
CA GLN A 156 11.16 -21.27 -8.69
C GLN A 156 11.86 -20.29 -7.76
N SER A 157 12.71 -20.83 -6.89
CA SER A 157 13.59 -20.10 -5.99
C SER A 157 14.17 -18.88 -6.69
N SER A 158 13.56 -17.72 -6.45
CA SER A 158 14.03 -16.43 -6.98
C SER A 158 15.10 -15.89 -6.05
N ILE A 159 16.16 -16.67 -5.86
CA ILE A 159 17.44 -16.14 -5.41
C ILE A 159 18.21 -15.86 -6.70
N ALA A 160 18.46 -14.58 -6.98
CA ALA A 160 19.29 -14.20 -8.12
C ALA A 160 20.64 -14.92 -8.05
N THR A 161 21.07 -15.50 -9.16
CA THR A 161 22.36 -16.18 -9.27
C THR A 161 23.47 -15.22 -8.85
N ARG A 162 24.34 -15.70 -7.97
CA ARG A 162 25.49 -14.96 -7.41
C ARG A 162 26.31 -14.29 -8.53
N PRO A 163 26.62 -12.97 -8.42
CA PRO A 163 27.48 -12.30 -9.39
C PRO A 163 28.88 -12.91 -9.40
N ARG A 164 29.48 -13.08 -10.60
CA ARG A 164 30.89 -13.49 -10.73
C ARG A 164 31.79 -12.48 -10.00
N GLY A 165 32.46 -12.93 -8.94
CA GLY A 165 33.36 -12.11 -8.12
C GLY A 165 32.94 -11.89 -6.67
N PHE A 166 31.76 -12.37 -6.25
CA PHE A 166 31.39 -12.35 -4.83
C PHE A 166 32.18 -13.39 -4.03
N ALA A 167 32.66 -13.05 -2.82
CA ALA A 167 33.50 -13.92 -1.99
C ALA A 167 32.77 -15.21 -1.55
N GLU A 168 33.48 -16.35 -1.59
CA GLU A 168 33.00 -17.62 -1.03
C GLU A 168 33.09 -17.52 0.50
N THR A 169 31.95 -17.40 1.16
CA THR A 169 31.76 -17.86 2.56
C THR A 169 32.62 -17.18 3.63
N PHE A 170 32.00 -16.30 4.43
CA PHE A 170 32.52 -15.98 5.75
C PHE A 170 32.28 -17.15 6.70
N THR A 171 33.34 -17.87 7.05
CA THR A 171 33.34 -18.78 8.20
C THR A 171 33.98 -18.07 9.40
N SER A 172 33.61 -18.46 10.63
CA SER A 172 34.10 -17.83 11.87
C SER A 172 35.62 -17.99 12.11
N ALA A 173 36.34 -18.61 11.19
CA ALA A 173 37.80 -18.76 11.22
C ALA A 173 38.57 -17.58 10.60
N ASN A 174 37.88 -16.66 9.89
CA ASN A 174 38.53 -15.53 9.20
C ASN A 174 38.57 -14.22 10.02
N ALA A 175 38.23 -14.26 11.32
CA ALA A 175 38.42 -13.14 12.23
C ALA A 175 39.73 -13.33 13.03
N ARG A 176 40.83 -12.80 12.49
CA ARG A 176 42.05 -12.47 13.23
C ARG A 176 42.60 -11.14 12.75
#